data_AF-A0A943LUQ9-F1
#
_entry.id   AF-A0A943LUQ9-F1
#
_cell.length_a   1.000
_cell.length_b   1.000
_cell.length_c   1.000
_cell.angle_alpha   90.00
_cell.angle_beta   90.00
_cell.angle_gamma   90.00
#
_symmetry.space_group_name_H-M   'P 1'
#
loop_
_entity.id
_entity.type
_entity.pdbx_description
1 polymer ?
#
loop_
_entity_poly.entity_id
_entity_poly.type
_entity_poly.pdbx_seq_one_letter_code
_entity_poly.pdbx_strand_id
1 'polypeptide(L)'
;MKTKKIVSRLALPVIVFYSFFSCDSDNSDPQVAPTPQLNPLSGQEIRIPADGGRFDIRYRIDDPIEGVSVEASSQAGWIDGFEYGDGKVSFSATENPTPEVREAEITVSYSDQSFTVKARQDGSAPEPEIDILSEREIETDFAGGAFEIRYTILHPTTGGGTLRVAVKETGWITDIETTEELVKFTVAQNNATESRENTITLSYEEATAEIIVKQKGKSGGAYDYEFPAPRLDGFYYGDAYSPGAGNYWFFLNDKGLDEDGNAMPNGTYFLIDLYSDIAPDPSNARIPTGVFTLDPSPFASCAKGTFSRQNSRYYTTDENGKTVETRALDTGTLKITESGNGYLIELNCMTNETNKLWYVYYSGDTLLENQAY
;
A
#
# COMPACT_ATOMS: atom_id res chain seq x y z
N MET A 1 17.29 71.44 -49.51
CA MET A 1 16.64 70.97 -48.27
C MET A 1 17.03 71.90 -47.12
N LYS A 2 16.02 72.26 -46.31
CA LYS A 2 15.94 73.16 -45.13
C LYS A 2 17.25 73.30 -44.32
N THR A 3 17.92 74.45 -44.16
CA THR A 3 17.66 75.74 -43.45
C THR A 3 17.72 75.63 -41.90
N LYS A 4 18.90 75.90 -41.29
CA LYS A 4 19.30 77.05 -40.41
C LYS A 4 18.74 77.00 -38.98
N LYS A 5 19.36 77.53 -37.91
CA LYS A 5 20.66 78.18 -37.56
C LYS A 5 20.64 78.33 -36.02
N ILE A 6 21.78 78.25 -35.35
CA ILE A 6 21.97 78.64 -33.94
C ILE A 6 23.16 79.60 -33.86
N VAL A 7 22.96 80.79 -33.29
CA VAL A 7 23.94 81.82 -32.87
C VAL A 7 23.13 82.71 -31.89
N SER A 8 23.54 83.24 -30.73
CA SER A 8 24.83 83.41 -30.05
C SER A 8 24.61 84.26 -28.78
N ARG A 9 25.45 84.02 -27.75
CA ARG A 9 26.08 84.96 -26.78
C ARG A 9 25.21 85.88 -25.89
N LEU A 10 25.19 85.52 -24.61
CA LEU A 10 25.83 86.20 -23.46
C LEU A 10 26.08 87.73 -23.52
N ALA A 11 25.45 88.48 -22.60
CA ALA A 11 26.08 89.50 -21.72
C ALA A 11 25.04 90.13 -20.75
N LEU A 12 25.38 90.16 -19.44
CA LEU A 12 24.86 91.08 -18.41
C LEU A 12 25.63 92.43 -18.50
N PRO A 13 25.29 93.55 -17.82
CA PRO A 13 24.45 93.72 -16.60
C PRO A 13 23.53 94.99 -16.60
N VAL A 14 22.87 95.30 -15.46
CA VAL A 14 22.77 96.62 -14.77
C VAL A 14 21.52 96.68 -13.86
N ILE A 15 21.74 97.22 -12.65
CA ILE A 15 20.81 97.40 -11.52
C ILE A 15 20.08 98.74 -11.62
N VAL A 16 18.78 98.80 -11.29
CA VAL A 16 18.09 100.02 -10.80
C VAL A 16 17.07 99.67 -9.70
N PHE A 17 17.21 100.35 -8.56
CA PHE A 17 16.28 100.40 -7.42
C PHE A 17 15.11 101.35 -7.71
N TYR A 18 13.87 101.02 -7.30
CA TYR A 18 12.98 101.95 -6.59
C TYR A 18 11.81 101.19 -5.94
N SER A 19 11.68 101.38 -4.63
CA SER A 19 10.61 100.94 -3.76
C SER A 19 9.58 102.05 -3.54
N PHE A 20 8.31 101.66 -3.39
CA PHE A 20 7.32 102.03 -2.35
C PHE A 20 5.88 102.20 -2.89
N PHE A 21 5.02 101.25 -2.48
CA PHE A 21 3.60 101.32 -2.03
C PHE A 21 2.60 102.19 -2.84
N SER A 22 1.35 101.80 -3.10
CA SER A 22 0.41 101.01 -2.30
C SER A 22 -0.80 100.68 -3.18
N CYS A 23 -1.23 99.41 -3.22
CA CYS A 23 -2.60 99.05 -3.60
C CYS A 23 -3.02 97.88 -2.72
N ASP A 24 -4.08 98.11 -1.96
CA ASP A 24 -4.86 97.09 -1.28
C ASP A 24 -5.55 96.22 -2.34
N SER A 25 -5.26 94.92 -2.31
CA SER A 25 -6.18 93.88 -2.77
C SER A 25 -5.77 92.58 -2.10
N ASP A 26 -6.68 92.07 -1.27
CA ASP A 26 -6.65 90.77 -0.60
C ASP A 26 -5.91 89.71 -1.41
N ASN A 27 -4.82 89.20 -0.83
CA ASN A 27 -4.14 88.01 -1.32
C ASN A 27 -4.17 86.97 -0.20
N SER A 28 -5.34 86.37 0.00
CA SER A 28 -5.43 85.07 0.68
C SER A 28 -4.99 84.01 -0.31
N ASP A 29 -3.73 83.60 -0.17
CA ASP A 29 -3.17 82.42 -0.83
C ASP A 29 -4.11 81.23 -0.49
N PRO A 30 -4.69 80.52 -1.47
CA PRO A 30 -5.54 79.37 -1.18
C PRO A 30 -4.67 78.29 -0.53
N GLN A 31 -4.81 78.16 0.79
CA GLN A 31 -4.20 77.11 1.57
C GLN A 31 -4.72 75.78 1.03
N VAL A 32 -3.88 75.06 0.27
CA VAL A 32 -4.18 73.70 -0.19
C VAL A 32 -4.35 72.86 1.07
N ALA A 33 -5.57 72.42 1.36
CA ALA A 33 -5.83 71.49 2.45
C ALA A 33 -5.00 70.21 2.22
N PRO A 34 -4.36 69.66 3.26
CA PRO A 34 -3.57 68.45 3.11
C PRO A 34 -4.47 67.31 2.60
N THR A 35 -3.99 66.55 1.60
CA THR A 35 -4.71 65.41 1.05
C THR A 35 -4.57 64.23 2.02
N PRO A 36 -5.66 63.54 2.42
CA PRO A 36 -5.55 62.37 3.28
C PRO A 36 -4.64 61.32 2.66
N GLN A 37 -3.99 60.47 3.47
CA GLN A 37 -3.21 59.33 2.98
C GLN A 37 -3.56 58.06 3.77
N LEU A 38 -4.07 57.03 3.09
CA LEU A 38 -4.33 55.71 3.67
C LEU A 38 -3.07 54.83 3.53
N ASN A 39 -2.41 54.57 4.66
CA ASN A 39 -1.17 53.79 4.69
C ASN A 39 -1.42 52.40 5.31
N PRO A 40 -1.19 51.30 4.58
CA PRO A 40 -1.21 49.96 5.17
C PRO A 40 -0.04 49.79 6.14
N LEU A 41 -0.34 49.27 7.34
CA LEU A 41 0.67 48.87 8.34
C LEU A 41 0.83 47.35 8.42
N SER A 42 -0.20 46.60 8.01
CA SER A 42 -0.09 45.16 7.81
C SER A 42 0.71 44.83 6.54
N GLY A 43 1.26 43.62 6.48
CA GLY A 43 1.85 43.09 5.25
C GLY A 43 0.82 42.97 4.12
N GLN A 44 1.31 42.75 2.90
CA GLN A 44 0.46 42.55 1.72
C GLN A 44 -0.30 41.22 1.71
N GLU A 45 0.06 40.29 2.61
CA GLU A 45 -0.57 38.98 2.75
C GLU A 45 -0.91 38.69 4.22
N ILE A 46 -2.11 38.16 4.46
CA ILE A 46 -2.54 37.55 5.73
C ILE A 46 -2.65 36.05 5.53
N ARG A 47 -1.99 35.29 6.40
CA ARG A 47 -2.07 33.82 6.44
C ARG A 47 -3.13 33.37 7.42
N ILE A 48 -4.04 32.54 6.94
CA ILE A 48 -5.21 32.08 7.68
C ILE A 48 -5.09 30.55 7.77
N PRO A 49 -5.11 29.94 8.98
CA PRO A 49 -5.19 28.49 9.11
C PRO A 49 -6.47 27.92 8.49
N ALA A 50 -6.49 26.62 8.20
CA ALA A 50 -7.66 25.95 7.62
C ALA A 50 -8.94 26.19 8.45
N ASP A 51 -8.85 26.12 9.78
CA ASP A 51 -9.97 26.35 10.71
C ASP A 51 -10.57 27.77 10.65
N GLY A 52 -9.88 28.70 9.99
CA GLY A 52 -10.28 30.10 9.91
C GLY A 52 -10.06 30.84 11.24
N GLY A 53 -10.93 31.80 11.53
CA GLY A 53 -10.86 32.61 12.75
C GLY A 53 -10.96 34.11 12.51
N ARG A 54 -10.52 34.91 13.50
CA ARG A 54 -10.57 36.38 13.46
C ARG A 54 -9.19 36.97 13.19
N PHE A 55 -9.12 37.93 12.28
CA PHE A 55 -7.87 38.56 11.83
C PHE A 55 -8.00 40.07 11.71
N ASP A 56 -6.86 40.76 11.77
CA ASP A 56 -6.78 42.23 11.75
C ASP A 56 -5.90 42.73 10.58
N ILE A 57 -6.39 43.72 9.83
CA ILE A 57 -5.61 44.57 8.92
C ILE A 57 -5.37 45.91 9.60
N ARG A 58 -4.12 46.28 9.85
CA ARG A 58 -3.76 47.57 10.45
C ARG A 58 -3.46 48.61 9.38
N TYR A 59 -3.86 49.84 9.65
CA TYR A 59 -3.64 51.00 8.78
C TYR A 59 -3.37 52.26 9.60
N ARG A 60 -2.85 53.29 8.94
CA ARG A 60 -2.74 54.65 9.46
C ARG A 60 -3.33 55.61 8.43
N ILE A 61 -4.11 56.59 8.89
CA ILE A 61 -4.56 57.69 8.06
C ILE A 61 -3.77 58.94 8.47
N ASP A 62 -3.06 59.52 7.52
CA ASP A 62 -2.49 60.86 7.69
C ASP A 62 -3.50 61.88 7.14
N ASP A 63 -3.65 63.02 7.83
CA ASP A 63 -4.59 64.11 7.48
C ASP A 63 -6.06 63.65 7.28
N PRO A 64 -6.70 63.02 8.29
CA PRO A 64 -8.04 62.46 8.15
C PRO A 64 -9.12 63.52 7.91
N ILE A 65 -10.10 63.17 7.06
CA ILE A 65 -11.31 63.95 6.81
C ILE A 65 -12.35 63.66 7.91
N GLU A 66 -12.86 64.72 8.54
CA GLU A 66 -13.91 64.62 9.55
C GLU A 66 -15.16 63.93 8.99
N GLY A 67 -15.67 62.92 9.70
CA GLY A 67 -16.89 62.18 9.34
C GLY A 67 -16.72 61.08 8.28
N VAL A 68 -15.54 60.91 7.69
CA VAL A 68 -15.25 59.81 6.73
C VAL A 68 -14.65 58.62 7.48
N SER A 69 -15.16 57.42 7.22
CA SER A 69 -14.70 56.17 7.85
C SER A 69 -14.01 55.25 6.84
N VAL A 70 -13.19 54.34 7.36
CA VAL A 70 -12.63 53.24 6.56
C VAL A 70 -13.72 52.20 6.33
N GLU A 71 -13.72 51.64 5.13
CA GLU A 71 -14.55 50.49 4.77
C GLU A 71 -13.66 49.38 4.21
N ALA A 72 -14.10 48.15 4.37
CA ALA A 72 -13.43 47.00 3.78
C ALA A 72 -14.44 46.06 3.15
N SER A 73 -14.02 45.40 2.07
CA SER A 73 -14.86 44.44 1.36
C SER A 73 -14.02 43.31 0.77
N SER A 74 -14.64 42.15 0.61
CA SER A 74 -14.12 41.04 -0.16
C SER A 74 -15.23 40.42 -1.00
N GLN A 75 -14.87 39.86 -2.16
CA GLN A 75 -15.81 39.09 -2.99
C GLN A 75 -15.89 37.62 -2.54
N ALA A 76 -15.00 37.20 -1.63
CA ALA A 76 -14.99 35.85 -1.11
C ALA A 76 -16.06 35.67 -0.03
N GLY A 77 -17.03 34.78 -0.27
CA GLY A 77 -18.10 34.49 0.69
C GLY A 77 -17.64 33.80 1.98
N TRP A 78 -16.35 33.43 2.08
CA TRP A 78 -15.74 32.90 3.31
C TRP A 78 -15.06 33.98 4.15
N ILE A 79 -15.07 35.25 3.71
CA ILE A 79 -14.57 36.42 4.46
C ILE A 79 -15.74 37.35 4.74
N ASP A 80 -16.02 37.60 6.01
CA ASP A 80 -17.12 38.48 6.43
C ASP A 80 -16.84 39.15 7.79
N GLY A 81 -17.87 39.75 8.38
CA GLY A 81 -17.80 40.28 9.76
C GLY A 81 -16.83 41.44 9.92
N PHE A 82 -16.76 42.33 8.94
CA PHE A 82 -15.88 43.51 9.00
C PHE A 82 -16.29 44.47 10.13
N GLU A 83 -15.34 44.79 11.00
CA GLU A 83 -15.45 45.77 12.08
C GLU A 83 -14.33 46.81 11.95
N TYR A 84 -14.65 48.07 12.24
CA TYR A 84 -13.78 49.22 11.99
C TYR A 84 -13.52 49.99 13.28
N GLY A 85 -12.25 50.34 13.54
CA GLY A 85 -11.89 51.17 14.68
C GLY A 85 -10.41 51.09 15.02
N ASP A 86 -9.91 52.02 15.81
CA ASP A 86 -8.56 51.98 16.42
C ASP A 86 -7.40 51.72 15.42
N GLY A 87 -7.49 52.24 14.19
CA GLY A 87 -6.47 52.04 13.16
C GLY A 87 -6.40 50.61 12.61
N LYS A 88 -7.50 49.85 12.71
CA LYS A 88 -7.61 48.51 12.16
C LYS A 88 -8.99 48.18 11.57
N VAL A 89 -8.98 47.18 10.69
CA VAL A 89 -10.15 46.47 10.20
C VAL A 89 -10.04 45.03 10.70
N SER A 90 -11.02 44.58 11.48
CA SER A 90 -11.11 43.19 11.95
C SER A 90 -12.12 42.43 11.10
N PHE A 91 -11.79 41.22 10.65
CA PHE A 91 -12.67 40.37 9.83
C PHE A 91 -12.63 38.92 10.29
N SER A 92 -13.63 38.14 9.92
CA SER A 92 -13.72 36.70 10.15
C SER A 92 -13.49 35.94 8.86
N ALA A 93 -12.78 34.83 8.94
CA ALA A 93 -12.66 33.85 7.87
C ALA A 93 -13.28 32.53 8.33
N THR A 94 -14.16 31.93 7.52
CA THR A 94 -14.74 30.61 7.80
C THR A 94 -13.73 29.50 7.50
N GLU A 95 -13.97 28.30 8.04
CA GLU A 95 -13.16 27.12 7.81
C GLU A 95 -13.04 26.78 6.31
N ASN A 96 -11.87 26.29 5.90
CA ASN A 96 -11.63 25.70 4.59
C ASN A 96 -11.62 24.16 4.71
N PRO A 97 -12.72 23.48 4.36
CA PRO A 97 -12.84 22.04 4.56
C PRO A 97 -12.07 21.21 3.52
N THR A 98 -11.50 21.85 2.49
CA THR A 98 -10.82 21.16 1.39
C THR A 98 -9.30 21.27 1.51
N PRO A 99 -8.52 20.28 1.05
CA PRO A 99 -7.06 20.30 1.19
C PRO A 99 -6.38 21.33 0.28
N GLU A 100 -7.12 21.94 -0.64
CA GLU A 100 -6.61 23.01 -1.50
C GLU A 100 -6.57 24.36 -0.78
N VAL A 101 -5.45 25.04 -0.95
CA VAL A 101 -5.29 26.44 -0.53
C VAL A 101 -6.28 27.32 -1.31
N ARG A 102 -6.96 28.23 -0.62
CA ARG A 102 -7.82 29.24 -1.25
C ARG A 102 -7.34 30.66 -0.93
N GLU A 103 -7.55 31.55 -1.89
CA GLU A 103 -7.07 32.93 -1.83
C GLU A 103 -8.19 33.91 -2.14
N ALA A 104 -8.12 35.08 -1.52
CA ALA A 104 -9.03 36.19 -1.75
C ALA A 104 -8.32 37.53 -1.59
N GLU A 105 -8.92 38.56 -2.15
CA GLU A 105 -8.49 39.95 -1.96
C GLU A 105 -9.46 40.65 -1.01
N ILE A 106 -8.91 41.39 -0.05
CA ILE A 106 -9.64 42.31 0.82
C ILE A 106 -9.21 43.72 0.42
N THR A 107 -10.17 44.51 -0.07
CA THR A 107 -9.95 45.91 -0.42
C THR A 107 -10.33 46.77 0.77
N VAL A 108 -9.37 47.54 1.29
CA VAL A 108 -9.58 48.54 2.34
C VAL A 108 -9.60 49.91 1.67
N SER A 109 -10.67 50.67 1.89
CA SER A 109 -10.91 51.95 1.23
C SER A 109 -11.11 53.06 2.26
N TYR A 110 -10.61 54.24 1.94
CA TYR A 110 -10.83 55.47 2.68
C TYR A 110 -10.95 56.62 1.67
N SER A 111 -12.14 57.22 1.56
CA SER A 111 -12.44 58.22 0.52
C SER A 111 -12.13 57.70 -0.90
N ASP A 112 -11.25 58.36 -1.65
CA ASP A 112 -10.82 58.00 -3.00
C ASP A 112 -9.62 57.04 -3.03
N GLN A 113 -9.07 56.68 -1.87
CA GLN A 113 -7.92 55.81 -1.75
C GLN A 113 -8.32 54.40 -1.36
N SER A 114 -7.56 53.42 -1.84
CA SER A 114 -7.67 52.05 -1.41
C SER A 114 -6.35 51.32 -1.50
N PHE A 115 -6.22 50.25 -0.73
CA PHE A 115 -5.20 49.24 -0.91
C PHE A 115 -5.82 47.85 -0.77
N THR A 116 -5.14 46.86 -1.33
CA THR A 116 -5.58 45.46 -1.26
C THR A 116 -4.63 44.67 -0.39
N VAL A 117 -5.19 43.77 0.41
CA VAL A 117 -4.46 42.74 1.15
C VAL A 117 -4.91 41.38 0.64
N LYS A 118 -3.96 40.51 0.33
CA LYS A 118 -4.22 39.13 -0.04
C LYS A 118 -4.48 38.31 1.22
N ALA A 119 -5.65 37.68 1.32
CA ALA A 119 -5.93 36.66 2.31
C ALA A 119 -5.63 35.28 1.69
N ARG A 120 -4.65 34.56 2.24
CA ARG A 120 -4.30 33.21 1.81
C ARG A 120 -4.63 32.24 2.94
N GLN A 121 -5.65 31.41 2.73
CA GLN A 121 -6.07 30.40 3.69
C GLN A 121 -5.53 29.03 3.29
N ASP A 122 -4.88 28.35 4.23
CA ASP A 122 -4.40 27.00 4.02
C ASP A 122 -5.57 26.01 3.82
N GLY A 123 -5.30 24.90 3.13
CA GLY A 123 -6.26 23.80 3.01
C GLY A 123 -6.35 22.99 4.29
N SER A 124 -7.43 22.24 4.47
CA SER A 124 -7.54 21.21 5.50
C SER A 124 -6.43 20.16 5.33
N ALA A 125 -6.12 19.43 6.41
CA ALA A 125 -5.25 18.27 6.28
C ALA A 125 -5.93 17.23 5.36
N PRO A 126 -5.20 16.60 4.41
CA PRO A 126 -5.77 15.55 3.59
C PRO A 126 -6.28 14.39 4.46
N GLU A 127 -7.40 13.79 4.06
CA GLU A 127 -7.96 12.63 4.76
C GLU A 127 -7.02 11.42 4.66
N PRO A 128 -6.98 10.55 5.69
CA PRO A 128 -6.22 9.31 5.63
C PRO A 128 -6.67 8.42 4.47
N GLU A 129 -5.74 7.68 3.89
CA GLU A 129 -6.00 6.69 2.85
C GLU A 129 -5.20 5.41 3.15
N ILE A 130 -5.79 4.25 2.85
CA ILE A 130 -5.10 2.95 2.93
C ILE A 130 -4.70 2.55 1.50
N ASP A 131 -3.39 2.54 1.25
CA ASP A 131 -2.84 2.06 -0.01
C ASP A 131 -2.40 0.59 0.15
N ILE A 132 -2.91 -0.26 -0.74
CA ILE A 132 -2.62 -1.71 -0.73
C ILE A 132 -1.50 -1.98 -1.73
N LEU A 133 -0.36 -2.42 -1.20
CA LEU A 133 0.87 -2.65 -1.95
C LEU A 133 0.97 -4.09 -2.48
N SER A 134 0.19 -5.02 -1.92
CA SER A 134 0.03 -6.39 -2.43
C SER A 134 -1.15 -6.50 -3.40
N GLU A 135 -1.41 -7.72 -3.91
CA GLU A 135 -2.62 -7.97 -4.69
C GLU A 135 -3.89 -7.78 -3.84
N ARG A 136 -4.95 -7.23 -4.45
CA ARG A 136 -6.27 -7.07 -3.81
C ARG A 136 -7.15 -8.31 -3.91
N GLU A 137 -6.71 -9.29 -4.70
CA GLU A 137 -7.36 -10.59 -4.84
C GLU A 137 -6.31 -11.65 -4.56
N ILE A 138 -6.57 -12.48 -3.55
CA ILE A 138 -5.71 -13.58 -3.15
C ILE A 138 -6.38 -14.87 -3.58
N GLU A 139 -5.76 -15.59 -4.50
CA GLU A 139 -6.21 -16.92 -4.91
C GLU A 139 -5.38 -18.01 -4.23
N THR A 140 -6.05 -19.02 -3.69
CA THR A 140 -5.41 -20.19 -3.10
C THR A 140 -6.14 -21.49 -3.43
N ASP A 141 -5.41 -22.59 -3.38
CA ASP A 141 -6.01 -23.92 -3.53
C ASP A 141 -6.78 -24.32 -2.27
N PHE A 142 -7.44 -25.48 -2.33
CA PHE A 142 -8.30 -25.96 -1.24
C PHE A 142 -7.57 -26.12 0.09
N ALA A 143 -6.25 -26.30 0.11
CA ALA A 143 -5.51 -26.45 1.34
C ALA A 143 -5.41 -25.15 2.16
N GLY A 144 -5.44 -23.99 1.50
CA GLY A 144 -5.23 -22.70 2.15
C GLY A 144 -3.76 -22.49 2.53
N GLY A 145 -3.51 -21.91 3.71
CA GLY A 145 -2.17 -21.60 4.20
C GLY A 145 -2.04 -20.21 4.84
N ALA A 146 -0.81 -19.77 5.09
CA ALA A 146 -0.52 -18.45 5.63
C ALA A 146 -0.33 -17.42 4.49
N PHE A 147 -0.87 -16.22 4.69
CA PHE A 147 -0.87 -15.12 3.72
C PHE A 147 -0.54 -13.79 4.40
N GLU A 148 -0.12 -12.83 3.58
CA GLU A 148 0.16 -11.46 4.00
C GLU A 148 -0.46 -10.43 3.05
N ILE A 149 -0.94 -9.32 3.60
CA ILE A 149 -1.34 -8.11 2.87
C ILE A 149 -0.34 -7.03 3.23
N ARG A 150 0.31 -6.45 2.21
CA ARG A 150 1.22 -5.31 2.37
C ARG A 150 0.44 -4.03 2.16
N TYR A 151 0.59 -3.07 3.07
CA TYR A 151 -0.13 -1.80 2.98
C TYR A 151 0.71 -0.64 3.52
N THR A 152 0.26 0.58 3.21
CA THR A 152 0.71 1.81 3.87
C THR A 152 -0.49 2.72 4.14
N ILE A 153 -0.37 3.59 5.15
CA ILE A 153 -1.37 4.63 5.44
C ILE A 153 -0.81 5.95 4.96
N LEU A 154 -1.47 6.53 3.96
CA LEU A 154 -1.20 7.89 3.50
C LEU A 154 -1.96 8.87 4.38
N HIS A 155 -1.34 10.01 4.67
CA HIS A 155 -1.91 11.09 5.48
C HIS A 155 -2.46 10.61 6.85
N PRO A 156 -1.67 9.88 7.67
CA PRO A 156 -2.15 9.38 8.95
C PRO A 156 -2.55 10.52 9.90
N THR A 157 -3.60 10.30 10.69
CA THR A 157 -4.05 11.23 11.73
C THR A 157 -2.94 11.55 12.73
N THR A 158 -2.84 12.84 13.08
CA THR A 158 -1.84 13.31 14.06
C THR A 158 -2.16 12.73 15.43
N GLY A 159 -1.27 11.89 15.98
CA GLY A 159 -1.47 11.18 17.25
C GLY A 159 -1.48 9.66 17.14
N GLY A 160 -1.50 9.13 15.90
CA GLY A 160 -1.47 7.69 15.63
C GLY A 160 -2.85 7.04 15.74
N GLY A 161 -3.46 6.75 14.60
CA GLY A 161 -4.65 5.91 14.53
C GLY A 161 -4.29 4.42 14.64
N THR A 162 -5.30 3.56 14.78
CA THR A 162 -5.12 2.11 14.84
C THR A 162 -5.77 1.47 13.62
N LEU A 163 -5.00 0.72 12.83
CA LEU A 163 -5.56 -0.12 11.78
C LEU A 163 -6.45 -1.20 12.41
N ARG A 164 -7.67 -1.34 11.90
CA ARG A 164 -8.61 -2.41 12.22
C ARG A 164 -8.76 -3.34 11.04
N VAL A 165 -8.90 -4.63 11.31
CA VAL A 165 -9.14 -5.66 10.30
C VAL A 165 -10.42 -6.39 10.65
N ALA A 166 -11.33 -6.48 9.69
CA ALA A 166 -12.56 -7.23 9.79
C ALA A 166 -12.63 -8.27 8.67
N VAL A 167 -13.23 -9.43 8.97
CA VAL A 167 -13.52 -10.46 7.98
C VAL A 167 -15.02 -10.60 7.88
N LYS A 168 -15.56 -10.57 6.65
CA LYS A 168 -17.01 -10.64 6.40
C LYS A 168 -17.63 -11.92 6.96
N GLU A 169 -16.99 -13.07 6.76
CA GLU A 169 -17.42 -14.35 7.33
C GLU A 169 -16.31 -14.96 8.19
N THR A 170 -16.59 -15.21 9.48
CA THR A 170 -15.61 -15.82 10.38
C THR A 170 -15.61 -17.34 10.27
N GLY A 171 -14.45 -17.98 10.45
CA GLY A 171 -14.35 -19.42 10.67
C GLY A 171 -13.30 -20.14 9.83
N TRP A 172 -12.91 -19.58 8.69
CA TRP A 172 -11.87 -20.16 7.83
C TRP A 172 -10.78 -19.16 7.41
N ILE A 173 -10.91 -17.89 7.79
CA ILE A 173 -9.81 -16.93 7.84
C ILE A 173 -9.55 -16.63 9.33
N THR A 174 -8.37 -16.98 9.81
CA THR A 174 -7.98 -16.95 11.24
C THR A 174 -6.60 -16.34 11.44
N ASP A 175 -6.14 -16.28 12.69
CA ASP A 175 -4.77 -15.89 13.07
C ASP A 175 -4.34 -14.55 12.47
N ILE A 176 -5.25 -13.57 12.56
CA ILE A 176 -5.02 -12.23 12.02
C ILE A 176 -4.09 -11.48 12.95
N GLU A 177 -2.93 -11.12 12.44
CA GLU A 177 -1.92 -10.32 13.12
C GLU A 177 -1.62 -9.06 12.30
N THR A 178 -1.59 -7.90 12.95
CA THR A 178 -1.28 -6.63 12.28
C THR A 178 0.03 -6.05 12.79
N THR A 179 0.80 -5.49 11.87
CA THR A 179 1.98 -4.67 12.11
C THR A 179 1.79 -3.33 11.40
N GLU A 180 2.76 -2.44 11.39
CA GLU A 180 2.65 -1.14 10.68
C GLU A 180 2.57 -1.28 9.14
N GLU A 181 3.08 -2.38 8.58
CA GLU A 181 3.22 -2.58 7.12
C GLU A 181 2.50 -3.84 6.61
N LEU A 182 2.13 -4.75 7.51
CA LEU A 182 1.62 -6.08 7.18
C LEU A 182 0.36 -6.42 7.96
N VAL A 183 -0.59 -7.05 7.29
CA VAL A 183 -1.61 -7.91 7.91
C VAL A 183 -1.30 -9.36 7.54
N LYS A 184 -1.03 -10.21 8.53
CA LYS A 184 -0.87 -11.66 8.35
C LYS A 184 -2.16 -12.37 8.71
N PHE A 185 -2.48 -13.46 8.02
CA PHE A 185 -3.64 -14.28 8.33
C PHE A 185 -3.47 -15.71 7.80
N THR A 186 -4.28 -16.63 8.30
CA THR A 186 -4.31 -18.03 7.86
C THR A 186 -5.65 -18.35 7.21
N VAL A 187 -5.61 -19.01 6.06
CA VAL A 187 -6.77 -19.59 5.38
C VAL A 187 -6.82 -21.08 5.71
N ALA A 188 -7.88 -21.53 6.38
CA ALA A 188 -8.10 -22.94 6.68
C ALA A 188 -8.41 -23.75 5.42
N GLN A 189 -8.20 -25.06 5.49
CA GLN A 189 -8.53 -25.98 4.40
C GLN A 189 -10.04 -25.94 4.08
N ASN A 190 -10.36 -25.96 2.79
CA ASN A 190 -11.68 -26.17 2.24
C ASN A 190 -11.88 -27.66 1.91
N ASN A 191 -12.69 -28.34 2.71
CA ASN A 191 -13.02 -29.76 2.50
C ASN A 191 -14.18 -29.97 1.52
N ALA A 192 -14.84 -28.90 1.10
CA ALA A 192 -15.88 -28.98 0.08
C ALA A 192 -15.25 -29.04 -1.32
N THR A 193 -15.98 -29.61 -2.28
CA THR A 193 -15.60 -29.60 -3.70
C THR A 193 -15.87 -28.28 -4.39
N GLU A 194 -16.70 -27.45 -3.77
CA GLU A 194 -17.07 -26.11 -4.19
C GLU A 194 -16.05 -25.08 -3.70
N SER A 195 -15.69 -24.15 -4.58
CA SER A 195 -14.90 -22.98 -4.20
C SER A 195 -15.69 -22.08 -3.24
N ARG A 196 -14.97 -21.34 -2.41
CA ARG A 196 -15.52 -20.34 -1.48
C ARG A 196 -14.72 -19.04 -1.56
N GLU A 197 -15.35 -17.93 -1.21
CA GLU A 197 -14.72 -16.62 -1.19
C GLU A 197 -15.13 -15.82 0.04
N ASN A 198 -14.30 -14.86 0.44
CA ASN A 198 -14.56 -13.97 1.58
C ASN A 198 -13.79 -12.66 1.42
N THR A 199 -14.19 -11.66 2.18
CA THR A 199 -13.65 -10.30 2.11
C THR A 199 -13.00 -9.93 3.43
N ILE A 200 -11.75 -9.48 3.37
CA ILE A 200 -11.04 -8.83 4.45
C ILE A 200 -11.13 -7.33 4.24
N THR A 201 -11.64 -6.60 5.21
CA THR A 201 -11.74 -5.14 5.20
C THR A 201 -10.72 -4.56 6.18
N LEU A 202 -9.81 -3.74 5.67
CA LEU A 202 -8.92 -2.89 6.46
C LEU A 202 -9.61 -1.54 6.69
N SER A 203 -9.51 -1.00 7.90
CA SER A 203 -10.08 0.30 8.25
C SER A 203 -9.11 1.12 9.10
N TYR A 204 -8.94 2.38 8.75
CA TYR A 204 -8.14 3.37 9.48
C TYR A 204 -8.93 4.68 9.48
N GLU A 205 -9.47 5.07 10.64
CA GLU A 205 -10.48 6.13 10.72
C GLU A 205 -11.65 5.84 9.75
N GLU A 206 -11.97 6.78 8.86
CA GLU A 206 -13.00 6.63 7.82
C GLU A 206 -12.47 5.94 6.54
N ALA A 207 -11.15 5.76 6.42
CA ALA A 207 -10.55 5.11 5.26
C ALA A 207 -10.78 3.60 5.31
N THR A 208 -11.14 3.00 4.17
CA THR A 208 -11.35 1.56 4.06
C THR A 208 -10.69 0.99 2.80
N ALA A 209 -10.21 -0.25 2.90
CA ALA A 209 -9.73 -1.02 1.77
C ALA A 209 -10.20 -2.48 1.90
N GLU A 210 -10.55 -3.09 0.77
CA GLU A 210 -11.04 -4.47 0.73
C GLU A 210 -10.09 -5.37 -0.05
N ILE A 211 -9.89 -6.57 0.48
CA ILE A 211 -9.14 -7.67 -0.13
C ILE A 211 -10.07 -8.86 -0.24
N ILE A 212 -10.12 -9.47 -1.43
CA ILE A 212 -10.93 -10.66 -1.70
C ILE A 212 -10.03 -11.89 -1.59
N VAL A 213 -10.43 -12.88 -0.81
CA VAL A 213 -9.76 -14.17 -0.71
C VAL A 213 -10.63 -15.22 -1.40
N LYS A 214 -10.13 -15.81 -2.48
CA LYS A 214 -10.78 -16.89 -3.24
C LYS A 214 -10.05 -18.20 -2.99
N GLN A 215 -10.77 -19.18 -2.48
CA GLN A 215 -10.24 -20.51 -2.19
C GLN A 215 -10.95 -21.56 -3.04
N LYS A 216 -10.18 -22.37 -3.76
CA LYS A 216 -10.73 -23.47 -4.55
C LYS A 216 -11.37 -24.53 -3.67
N GLY A 217 -12.32 -25.27 -4.23
CA GLY A 217 -12.76 -26.52 -3.67
C GLY A 217 -11.70 -27.61 -3.82
N LYS A 218 -11.74 -28.60 -2.95
CA LYS A 218 -10.93 -29.81 -3.04
C LYS A 218 -11.26 -30.55 -4.34
N SER A 219 -10.25 -31.24 -4.90
CA SER A 219 -10.46 -32.10 -6.08
C SER A 219 -11.61 -33.09 -5.82
N GLY A 220 -12.64 -33.03 -6.68
CA GLY A 220 -13.74 -33.98 -6.67
C GLY A 220 -13.31 -35.28 -7.35
N GLY A 221 -13.27 -36.37 -6.59
CA GLY A 221 -12.98 -37.71 -7.11
C GLY A 221 -13.60 -38.79 -6.23
N ALA A 222 -13.98 -39.91 -6.86
CA ALA A 222 -14.38 -41.11 -6.12
C ALA A 222 -13.13 -41.83 -5.66
N TYR A 223 -12.56 -41.40 -4.54
CA TYR A 223 -11.43 -42.04 -3.89
C TYR A 223 -11.91 -43.07 -2.88
N ASP A 224 -11.22 -44.21 -2.80
CA ASP A 224 -11.49 -45.20 -1.76
C ASP A 224 -10.88 -44.78 -0.42
N TYR A 225 -9.71 -44.12 -0.49
CA TYR A 225 -8.99 -43.62 0.67
C TYR A 225 -8.48 -42.22 0.45
N GLU A 226 -8.50 -41.43 1.51
CA GLU A 226 -7.87 -40.12 1.56
C GLU A 226 -6.84 -40.08 2.68
N PHE A 227 -5.65 -39.55 2.38
CA PHE A 227 -4.59 -39.38 3.35
C PHE A 227 -4.09 -37.92 3.31
N PRO A 228 -4.53 -37.07 4.25
CA PRO A 228 -3.85 -35.80 4.50
C PRO A 228 -2.49 -36.11 5.09
N ALA A 229 -1.42 -35.84 4.34
CA ALA A 229 -0.05 -35.89 4.83
C ALA A 229 0.25 -34.55 5.51
N PRO A 230 0.33 -34.47 6.85
CA PRO A 230 0.70 -33.24 7.55
C PRO A 230 2.18 -32.91 7.45
N ARG A 231 3.01 -33.84 6.94
CA ARG A 231 4.46 -33.69 6.84
C ARG A 231 4.96 -34.10 5.46
N LEU A 232 5.99 -33.39 5.03
CA LEU A 232 6.84 -33.77 3.92
C LEU A 232 8.28 -33.70 4.40
N ASP A 233 8.98 -34.83 4.32
CA ASP A 233 10.40 -34.94 4.60
C ASP A 233 11.08 -35.54 3.38
N GLY A 234 12.34 -35.20 3.10
CA GLY A 234 13.02 -35.78 1.94
C GLY A 234 14.38 -35.17 1.64
N PHE A 235 14.99 -35.73 0.60
CA PHE A 235 16.36 -35.50 0.22
C PHE A 235 16.45 -35.21 -1.28
N TYR A 236 17.38 -34.35 -1.65
CA TYR A 236 17.74 -34.06 -3.03
C TYR A 236 19.09 -34.67 -3.35
N TYR A 237 19.13 -35.63 -4.28
CA TYR A 237 20.34 -36.38 -4.61
C TYR A 237 21.09 -35.86 -5.85
N GLY A 238 20.67 -34.73 -6.42
CA GLY A 238 21.25 -34.26 -7.69
C GLY A 238 20.99 -35.27 -8.80
N ASP A 239 21.97 -35.55 -9.64
CA ASP A 239 21.91 -36.58 -10.68
C ASP A 239 22.80 -37.80 -10.36
N ALA A 240 23.28 -37.94 -9.11
CA ALA A 240 24.19 -38.99 -8.69
C ALA A 240 23.65 -40.41 -8.96
N TYR A 241 22.33 -40.60 -8.83
CA TYR A 241 21.64 -41.86 -9.09
C TYR A 241 20.79 -41.84 -10.38
N SER A 242 20.84 -40.73 -11.13
CA SER A 242 20.00 -40.50 -12.30
C SER A 242 20.69 -39.59 -13.30
N PRO A 243 21.77 -40.04 -13.98
CA PRO A 243 22.59 -39.17 -14.82
C PRO A 243 21.77 -38.30 -15.78
N GLY A 244 21.89 -36.98 -15.64
CA GLY A 244 21.15 -36.00 -16.46
C GLY A 244 19.73 -35.62 -15.98
N ALA A 245 19.25 -36.19 -14.87
CA ALA A 245 17.99 -35.83 -14.23
C ALA A 245 18.18 -35.61 -12.73
N GLY A 246 17.54 -34.58 -12.17
CA GLY A 246 17.50 -34.37 -10.72
C GLY A 246 16.61 -35.41 -10.05
N ASN A 247 17.12 -36.07 -9.01
CA ASN A 247 16.38 -36.99 -8.14
C ASN A 247 15.91 -36.27 -6.88
N TYR A 248 14.59 -36.18 -6.73
CA TYR A 248 13.88 -35.64 -5.58
C TYR A 248 13.20 -36.80 -4.85
N TRP A 249 13.75 -37.19 -3.71
CA TRP A 249 13.32 -38.37 -2.97
C TRP A 249 12.66 -37.97 -1.65
N PHE A 250 11.34 -38.10 -1.55
CA PHE A 250 10.59 -37.53 -0.44
C PHE A 250 9.40 -38.38 0.01
N PHE A 251 8.90 -38.07 1.19
CA PHE A 251 7.86 -38.81 1.90
C PHE A 251 6.68 -37.90 2.19
N LEU A 252 5.50 -38.25 1.70
CA LEU A 252 4.24 -37.71 2.21
C LEU A 252 3.81 -38.58 3.39
N ASN A 253 3.78 -38.03 4.61
CA ASN A 253 3.66 -38.83 5.82
C ASN A 253 3.01 -38.10 7.01
N ASP A 254 2.73 -38.84 8.09
CA ASP A 254 2.06 -38.32 9.31
C ASP A 254 2.94 -38.23 10.57
N LYS A 255 4.14 -38.83 10.59
CA LYS A 255 4.98 -38.91 11.80
C LYS A 255 6.36 -38.25 11.70
N GLY A 256 6.86 -38.04 10.50
CA GLY A 256 8.20 -37.55 10.21
C GLY A 256 9.24 -38.66 10.08
N LEU A 257 10.48 -38.23 9.89
CA LEU A 257 11.69 -39.06 9.97
C LEU A 257 12.49 -38.72 11.24
N ASP A 258 13.32 -39.64 11.69
CA ASP A 258 14.33 -39.38 12.73
C ASP A 258 15.58 -38.68 12.14
N GLU A 259 16.54 -38.35 13.01
CA GLU A 259 17.79 -37.66 12.63
C GLU A 259 18.66 -38.44 11.65
N ASP A 260 18.48 -39.76 11.55
CA ASP A 260 19.19 -40.65 10.64
C ASP A 260 18.41 -40.87 9.32
N GLY A 261 17.26 -40.21 9.15
CA GLY A 261 16.39 -40.32 7.97
C GLY A 261 15.49 -41.56 7.96
N ASN A 262 15.33 -42.26 9.09
CA ASN A 262 14.44 -43.41 9.19
C ASN A 262 13.02 -42.99 9.55
N ALA A 263 12.05 -43.79 9.11
CA ALA A 263 10.64 -43.58 9.43
C ALA A 263 10.37 -43.73 10.93
N MET A 264 9.73 -42.70 11.52
CA MET A 264 9.26 -42.73 12.90
C MET A 264 8.22 -43.86 13.15
N PRO A 265 8.08 -44.35 14.40
CA PRO A 265 7.13 -45.40 14.76
C PRO A 265 5.65 -45.07 14.51
N ASN A 266 4.85 -46.12 14.26
CA ASN A 266 3.40 -46.08 14.06
C ASN A 266 2.95 -45.05 13.01
N GLY A 267 3.68 -44.94 11.91
CA GLY A 267 3.42 -43.98 10.84
C GLY A 267 2.99 -44.61 9.52
N THR A 268 2.40 -43.78 8.67
CA THR A 268 2.02 -44.09 7.29
C THR A 268 2.84 -43.21 6.34
N TYR A 269 3.44 -43.84 5.34
CA TYR A 269 4.39 -43.18 4.44
C TYR A 269 4.09 -43.50 2.99
N PHE A 270 4.03 -42.46 2.17
CA PHE A 270 4.11 -42.55 0.71
C PHE A 270 5.45 -41.99 0.27
N LEU A 271 6.38 -42.90 -0.03
CA LEU A 271 7.69 -42.55 -0.55
C LEU A 271 7.59 -42.35 -2.06
N ILE A 272 8.16 -41.24 -2.55
CA ILE A 272 8.17 -40.83 -3.93
C ILE A 272 9.62 -40.56 -4.35
N ASP A 273 10.05 -41.24 -5.41
CA ASP A 273 11.36 -41.09 -6.04
C ASP A 273 11.16 -40.43 -7.40
N LEU A 274 11.17 -39.09 -7.41
CA LEU A 274 10.78 -38.23 -8.52
C LEU A 274 11.98 -37.78 -9.35
N TYR A 275 11.85 -37.83 -10.67
CA TYR A 275 12.85 -37.35 -11.61
C TYR A 275 12.37 -36.14 -12.39
N SER A 276 13.16 -35.08 -12.37
CA SER A 276 12.88 -33.84 -13.08
C SER A 276 14.16 -33.13 -13.49
N ASP A 277 14.08 -31.87 -13.88
CA ASP A 277 15.27 -31.05 -14.09
C ASP A 277 16.12 -30.94 -12.82
N ILE A 278 17.43 -30.85 -13.02
CA ILE A 278 18.40 -30.68 -11.92
C ILE A 278 18.14 -29.31 -11.29
N ALA A 279 18.07 -29.27 -9.96
CA ALA A 279 17.84 -28.03 -9.22
C ALA A 279 18.98 -27.05 -9.49
N PRO A 280 18.69 -25.77 -9.79
CA PRO A 280 19.72 -24.77 -10.04
C PRO A 280 20.56 -24.46 -8.78
N ASP A 281 19.96 -24.64 -7.60
CA ASP A 281 20.63 -24.55 -6.30
C ASP A 281 20.38 -25.84 -5.50
N PRO A 282 21.31 -26.80 -5.51
CA PRO A 282 21.18 -28.04 -4.74
C PRO A 282 21.04 -27.83 -3.23
N SER A 283 21.61 -26.76 -2.67
CA SER A 283 21.56 -26.51 -1.22
C SER A 283 20.18 -26.01 -0.75
N ASN A 284 19.36 -25.52 -1.69
CA ASN A 284 17.99 -25.07 -1.47
C ASN A 284 17.06 -25.67 -2.52
N ALA A 285 17.20 -26.98 -2.77
CA ALA A 285 16.48 -27.65 -3.83
C ALA A 285 14.96 -27.64 -3.57
N ARG A 286 14.24 -26.96 -4.46
CA ARG A 286 12.76 -26.93 -4.50
C ARG A 286 12.24 -28.07 -5.37
N ILE A 287 11.18 -28.75 -4.92
CA ILE A 287 10.51 -29.77 -5.73
C ILE A 287 9.89 -29.08 -6.97
N PRO A 288 10.17 -29.55 -8.20
CA PRO A 288 9.62 -28.92 -9.40
C PRO A 288 8.10 -29.07 -9.48
N THR A 289 7.42 -27.97 -9.82
CA THR A 289 5.98 -27.97 -10.07
C THR A 289 5.65 -28.66 -11.38
N GLY A 290 4.48 -29.27 -11.46
CA GLY A 290 4.01 -29.93 -12.68
C GLY A 290 3.11 -31.12 -12.39
N VAL A 291 2.85 -31.90 -13.45
CA VAL A 291 2.15 -33.18 -13.36
C VAL A 291 3.11 -34.27 -13.78
N PHE A 292 3.31 -35.23 -12.89
CA PHE A 292 4.23 -36.35 -13.03
C PHE A 292 3.45 -37.66 -12.98
N THR A 293 3.92 -38.66 -13.72
CA THR A 293 3.27 -39.98 -13.79
C THR A 293 4.20 -41.07 -13.28
N LEU A 294 3.63 -42.10 -12.66
CA LEU A 294 4.38 -43.28 -12.27
C LEU A 294 5.01 -43.93 -13.50
N ASP A 295 6.32 -44.14 -13.47
CA ASP A 295 7.04 -44.91 -14.48
C ASP A 295 6.59 -46.39 -14.39
N PRO A 296 5.99 -46.96 -15.45
CA PRO A 296 5.52 -48.34 -15.42
C PRO A 296 6.66 -49.37 -15.43
N SER A 297 7.89 -48.95 -15.74
CA SER A 297 9.06 -49.81 -15.79
C SER A 297 9.32 -50.47 -14.42
N PRO A 298 9.67 -51.77 -14.38
CA PRO A 298 10.05 -52.44 -13.13
C PRO A 298 11.37 -51.92 -12.55
N PHE A 299 12.16 -51.21 -13.35
CA PHE A 299 13.39 -50.52 -12.94
C PHE A 299 13.25 -49.03 -13.20
N ALA A 300 13.82 -48.18 -12.34
CA ALA A 300 13.78 -46.73 -12.53
C ALA A 300 14.42 -46.35 -13.88
N SER A 301 13.62 -45.79 -14.80
CA SER A 301 14.15 -45.26 -16.07
C SER A 301 14.86 -43.91 -15.90
N CYS A 302 14.64 -43.25 -14.76
CA CYS A 302 15.10 -41.89 -14.45
C CYS A 302 14.59 -40.84 -15.45
N ALA A 303 13.50 -41.14 -16.18
CA ALA A 303 12.92 -40.22 -17.14
C ALA A 303 12.34 -38.99 -16.42
N LYS A 304 12.75 -37.79 -16.85
CA LYS A 304 12.18 -36.54 -16.35
C LYS A 304 10.67 -36.51 -16.56
N GLY A 305 9.93 -35.98 -15.60
CA GLY A 305 8.46 -35.99 -15.63
C GLY A 305 7.84 -37.26 -15.05
N THR A 306 8.63 -38.13 -14.43
CA THR A 306 8.16 -39.40 -13.85
C THR A 306 8.66 -39.61 -12.43
N PHE A 307 8.00 -40.48 -11.68
CA PHE A 307 8.51 -41.03 -10.43
C PHE A 307 8.58 -42.56 -10.53
N SER A 308 9.61 -43.20 -9.95
CA SER A 308 9.86 -44.63 -10.21
C SER A 308 8.89 -45.55 -9.49
N ARG A 309 8.46 -46.62 -10.16
CA ARG A 309 7.80 -47.75 -9.50
C ARG A 309 8.76 -48.54 -8.61
N GLN A 310 10.03 -48.61 -8.97
CA GLN A 310 11.03 -49.38 -8.23
C GLN A 310 11.27 -48.81 -6.81
N ASN A 311 11.36 -47.48 -6.69
CA ASN A 311 11.77 -46.84 -5.43
C ASN A 311 10.63 -46.02 -4.77
N SER A 312 9.47 -45.87 -5.42
CA SER A 312 8.28 -45.29 -4.79
C SER A 312 7.37 -46.38 -4.23
N ARG A 313 6.80 -46.15 -3.04
CA ARG A 313 5.97 -47.14 -2.33
C ARG A 313 5.12 -46.53 -1.24
N TYR A 314 4.05 -47.25 -0.89
CA TYR A 314 3.35 -47.09 0.37
C TYR A 314 3.96 -48.04 1.40
N TYR A 315 4.10 -47.59 2.65
CA TYR A 315 4.46 -48.48 3.75
C TYR A 315 4.01 -47.92 5.11
N THR A 316 3.92 -48.80 6.11
CA THR A 316 3.65 -48.45 7.52
C THR A 316 4.72 -48.98 8.44
N THR A 317 4.87 -48.34 9.60
CA THR A 317 5.80 -48.74 10.66
C THR A 317 5.07 -49.21 11.92
N ASP A 318 5.67 -50.13 12.66
CA ASP A 318 5.19 -50.54 14.00
C ASP A 318 5.65 -49.59 15.11
N GLU A 319 5.37 -49.96 16.37
CA GLU A 319 5.74 -49.20 17.57
C GLU A 319 7.25 -49.01 17.77
N ASN A 320 8.09 -49.77 17.05
CA ASN A 320 9.55 -49.67 17.10
C ASN A 320 10.12 -48.98 15.84
N GLY A 321 9.28 -48.46 14.94
CA GLY A 321 9.74 -47.83 13.69
C GLY A 321 10.07 -48.83 12.58
N LYS A 322 9.81 -50.13 12.80
CA LYS A 322 10.11 -51.15 11.81
C LYS A 322 8.99 -51.21 10.77
N THR A 323 9.36 -51.27 9.48
CA THR A 323 8.40 -51.48 8.41
C THR A 323 7.67 -52.82 8.58
N VAL A 324 6.34 -52.77 8.63
CA VAL A 324 5.48 -53.96 8.79
C VAL A 324 4.58 -54.22 7.60
N GLU A 325 4.28 -53.19 6.82
CA GLU A 325 3.57 -53.32 5.56
C GLU A 325 4.31 -52.54 4.48
N THR A 326 4.40 -53.09 3.28
CA THR A 326 4.94 -52.39 2.10
C THR A 326 4.14 -52.81 0.89
N ARG A 327 3.73 -51.82 0.10
CA ARG A 327 3.02 -52.03 -1.15
C ARG A 327 3.65 -51.18 -2.24
N ALA A 328 3.86 -51.80 -3.40
CA ALA A 328 4.31 -51.08 -4.58
C ALA A 328 3.15 -50.23 -5.13
N LEU A 329 3.49 -49.09 -5.70
CA LEU A 329 2.54 -48.33 -6.52
C LEU A 329 2.33 -49.09 -7.83
N ASP A 330 1.06 -49.21 -8.26
CA ASP A 330 0.68 -49.84 -9.52
C ASP A 330 0.32 -48.79 -10.58
N THR A 331 -0.37 -47.73 -10.15
CA THR A 331 -0.61 -46.51 -10.93
C THR A 331 -0.35 -45.29 -10.06
N GLY A 332 -0.08 -44.15 -10.70
CA GLY A 332 0.12 -42.92 -9.95
C GLY A 332 0.19 -41.68 -10.84
N THR A 333 -0.50 -40.63 -10.41
CA THR A 333 -0.34 -39.26 -10.92
C THR A 333 -0.05 -38.35 -9.74
N LEU A 334 1.06 -37.63 -9.81
CA LEU A 334 1.50 -36.66 -8.82
C LEU A 334 1.40 -35.27 -9.42
N LYS A 335 0.60 -34.40 -8.83
CA LYS A 335 0.46 -33.00 -9.23
C LYS A 335 1.05 -32.12 -8.13
N ILE A 336 1.96 -31.23 -8.51
CA ILE A 336 2.62 -30.30 -7.60
C ILE A 336 2.36 -28.88 -8.11
N THR A 337 1.71 -28.06 -7.31
CA THR A 337 1.46 -26.63 -7.57
C THR A 337 2.09 -25.78 -6.48
N GLU A 338 2.45 -24.54 -6.83
CA GLU A 338 2.76 -23.55 -5.79
C GLU A 338 1.47 -23.17 -5.06
N SER A 339 1.56 -23.03 -3.75
CA SER A 339 0.43 -22.59 -2.92
C SER A 339 0.96 -21.72 -1.77
N GLY A 340 0.63 -20.43 -1.81
CA GLY A 340 1.25 -19.44 -0.93
C GLY A 340 2.78 -19.46 -1.05
N ASN A 341 3.48 -19.59 0.09
CA ASN A 341 4.94 -19.70 0.13
C ASN A 341 5.48 -21.14 -0.06
N GLY A 342 4.60 -22.14 -0.19
CA GLY A 342 4.98 -23.56 -0.23
C GLY A 342 4.39 -24.30 -1.43
N TYR A 343 3.96 -25.53 -1.18
CA TYR A 343 3.39 -26.42 -2.19
C TYR A 343 1.97 -26.84 -1.82
N LEU A 344 1.19 -27.18 -2.85
CA LEU A 344 0.17 -28.21 -2.77
C LEU A 344 0.65 -29.41 -3.60
N ILE A 345 0.76 -30.56 -2.96
CA ILE A 345 1.13 -31.82 -3.60
C ILE A 345 -0.07 -32.76 -3.52
N GLU A 346 -0.48 -33.31 -4.65
CA GLU A 346 -1.62 -34.21 -4.79
C GLU A 346 -1.17 -35.49 -5.50
N LEU A 347 -1.11 -36.62 -4.79
CA LEU A 347 -0.85 -37.94 -5.34
C LEU A 347 -2.14 -38.74 -5.42
N ASN A 348 -2.50 -39.14 -6.65
CA ASN A 348 -3.58 -40.06 -6.93
C ASN A 348 -2.97 -41.40 -7.35
N CYS A 349 -3.08 -42.45 -6.55
CA CYS A 349 -2.41 -43.72 -6.84
C CYS A 349 -3.21 -44.96 -6.44
N MET A 350 -2.91 -46.08 -7.08
CA MET A 350 -3.34 -47.41 -6.62
C MET A 350 -2.14 -48.22 -6.17
N THR A 351 -2.32 -49.04 -5.14
CA THR A 351 -1.33 -50.03 -4.71
C THR A 351 -1.62 -51.40 -5.33
N ASN A 352 -0.57 -52.19 -5.55
CA ASN A 352 -0.62 -53.48 -6.25
C ASN A 352 -1.53 -54.58 -5.62
N GLU A 353 -1.95 -54.45 -4.36
CA GLU A 353 -2.74 -55.49 -3.68
C GLU A 353 -4.23 -55.15 -3.51
N THR A 354 -4.58 -53.86 -3.52
CA THR A 354 -5.93 -53.44 -3.10
C THR A 354 -6.81 -53.02 -4.28
N ASN A 355 -6.22 -52.63 -5.43
CA ASN A 355 -6.93 -51.96 -6.53
C ASN A 355 -7.84 -50.81 -6.02
N LYS A 356 -7.42 -50.18 -4.91
CA LYS A 356 -8.10 -49.07 -4.26
C LYS A 356 -7.40 -47.78 -4.62
N LEU A 357 -8.18 -46.76 -4.96
CA LEU A 357 -7.67 -45.46 -5.34
C LEU A 357 -7.46 -44.59 -4.10
N TRP A 358 -6.21 -44.17 -3.90
CA TRP A 358 -5.80 -43.24 -2.86
C TRP A 358 -5.73 -41.82 -3.40
N TYR A 359 -6.20 -40.87 -2.60
CA TYR A 359 -5.88 -39.46 -2.73
C TYR A 359 -5.05 -39.02 -1.53
N VAL A 360 -3.76 -38.82 -1.78
CA VAL A 360 -2.79 -38.33 -0.79
C VAL A 360 -2.51 -36.87 -1.10
N TYR A 361 -2.51 -36.01 -0.09
CA TYR A 361 -2.17 -34.61 -0.31
C TYR A 361 -1.37 -34.00 0.83
N TYR A 362 -0.47 -33.09 0.48
CA TYR A 362 0.31 -32.27 1.40
C TYR A 362 0.15 -30.81 1.02
N SER A 363 0.08 -29.94 2.03
CA SER A 363 0.20 -28.50 1.82
C SER A 363 1.08 -27.88 2.90
N GLY A 364 2.04 -27.08 2.46
CA GLY A 364 3.01 -26.44 3.33
C GLY A 364 4.28 -26.12 2.57
N ASP A 365 5.13 -25.32 3.21
CA ASP A 365 6.49 -25.09 2.73
C ASP A 365 7.42 -26.21 3.24
N THR A 366 8.41 -26.58 2.44
CA THR A 366 9.43 -27.57 2.80
C THR A 366 10.61 -27.47 1.85
N LEU A 367 11.80 -27.71 2.39
CA LEU A 367 13.02 -27.88 1.62
C LEU A 367 13.49 -29.33 1.73
N LEU A 368 14.04 -29.86 0.64
CA LEU A 368 14.70 -31.16 0.68
C LEU A 368 16.13 -31.00 1.20
N GLU A 369 16.57 -31.95 2.02
CA GLU A 369 17.94 -31.98 2.48
C GLU A 369 18.90 -32.30 1.31
N ASN A 370 19.93 -31.48 1.13
CA ASN A 370 20.87 -31.69 0.04
C ASN A 370 21.80 -32.88 0.32
N GLN A 371 21.75 -33.87 -0.56
CA GLN A 371 22.61 -35.05 -0.60
C GLN A 371 23.29 -35.21 -1.97
N ALA A 372 23.27 -34.16 -2.79
CA ALA A 372 24.04 -34.10 -4.03
C ALA A 372 25.52 -33.90 -3.72
N TYR A 373 26.39 -34.65 -4.40
CA TYR A 373 27.85 -34.60 -4.24
C TYR A 373 28.54 -33.99 -5.45
#